data_AF-U6BLU7-F1
#
_entry.id   AF-U6BLU7-F1
#
_cell.length_a   1.000
_cell.length_b   1.000
_cell.length_c   1.000
_cell.angle_alpha   90.00
_cell.angle_beta   90.00
_cell.angle_gamma   90.00
#
_symmetry.space_group_name_H-M   'P 1'
#
loop_
_entity.id
_entity.type
_entity.pdbx_description
1 polymer ?
#
loop_
_entity_poly.entity_id
_entity_poly.type
_entity_poly.pdbx_seq_one_letter_code
_entity_poly.pdbx_strand_id
1 'polypeptide(L)'
;VETKPYGGYPQFYDVKITQLVEQVNPGGQVWNVRVGRKHHAPYGVFEGMTIFDAGAKVGQAAIGYIPTDQEWRFVNIYEDTATSMRSLVEGIDKSGFSRDEPWRLTGSSLPEHETFFFYLQRICNHCTYPGCLAACPRKAIYKRPEDGIV
;
A
#
# COMPACT_ATOMS: atom_id res chain seq x y z
N VAL A 1 6.54 11.61 -5.43
CA VAL A 1 7.19 11.01 -4.24
C VAL A 1 6.19 11.10 -3.10
N GLU A 2 6.13 10.09 -2.22
CA GLU A 2 5.19 10.05 -1.10
C GLU A 2 5.97 9.89 0.21
N THR A 3 5.57 10.56 1.30
CA THR A 3 6.10 10.29 2.64
C THR A 3 5.23 9.26 3.35
N LYS A 4 5.76 8.06 3.59
CA LYS A 4 5.05 6.98 4.30
C LYS A 4 5.26 7.11 5.81
N PRO A 5 4.26 6.72 6.63
CA PRO A 5 3.12 5.86 6.26
C PRO A 5 1.85 6.57 5.76
N TYR A 6 1.79 7.90 5.78
CA TYR A 6 0.52 8.62 5.59
C TYR A 6 0.28 9.18 4.18
N GLY A 7 1.34 9.54 3.48
CA GLY A 7 1.27 10.11 2.13
C GLY A 7 0.80 9.10 1.09
N GLY A 8 0.18 9.62 0.04
CA GLY A 8 -0.32 8.84 -1.08
C GLY A 8 -0.88 9.74 -2.18
N TYR A 9 -0.59 9.40 -3.44
CA TYR A 9 -1.16 10.12 -4.58
C TYR A 9 -1.53 9.15 -5.71
N PRO A 10 -2.81 9.07 -6.11
CA PRO A 10 -3.98 9.72 -5.50
C PRO A 10 -4.19 9.26 -4.05
N GLN A 11 -4.90 10.09 -3.27
CA GLN A 11 -4.96 9.92 -1.80
C GLN A 11 -5.39 8.51 -1.39
N PHE A 12 -4.51 7.81 -0.66
CA PHE A 12 -4.70 6.46 -0.11
C PHE A 12 -4.97 5.35 -1.14
N TYR A 13 -4.47 5.47 -2.37
CA TYR A 13 -4.70 4.48 -3.43
C TYR A 13 -4.34 3.04 -3.06
N ASP A 14 -3.27 2.85 -2.29
CA ASP A 14 -2.77 1.57 -1.79
C ASP A 14 -3.69 0.95 -0.75
N VAL A 15 -4.15 1.74 0.21
CA VAL A 15 -5.10 1.30 1.23
C VAL A 15 -6.46 0.99 0.60
N LYS A 16 -6.92 1.82 -0.33
CA LYS A 16 -8.23 1.61 -0.98
C LYS A 16 -8.25 0.37 -1.84
N ILE A 17 -7.22 0.12 -2.65
CA ILE A 17 -7.17 -1.10 -3.47
C ILE A 17 -7.11 -2.36 -2.60
N THR A 18 -6.35 -2.33 -1.50
CA THR A 18 -6.28 -3.46 -0.56
C THR A 18 -7.59 -3.67 0.19
N GLN A 19 -8.32 -2.60 0.55
CA GLN A 19 -9.67 -2.69 1.10
C GLN A 19 -10.67 -3.32 0.12
N LEU A 20 -10.58 -3.02 -1.17
CA LEU A 20 -11.44 -3.66 -2.18
C LEU A 20 -11.18 -5.17 -2.26
N VAL A 21 -9.91 -5.57 -2.21
CA VAL A 21 -9.55 -7.00 -2.17
C VAL A 21 -10.05 -7.65 -0.88
N GLU A 22 -9.92 -6.98 0.27
CA GLU A 22 -10.41 -7.45 1.57
C GLU A 22 -11.94 -7.64 1.56
N GLN A 23 -12.70 -6.76 0.92
CA GLN A 23 -14.16 -6.92 0.78
C GLN A 23 -14.54 -8.20 0.00
N VAL A 24 -13.72 -8.62 -0.95
CA VAL A 24 -13.93 -9.84 -1.75
C VAL A 24 -13.35 -11.09 -1.07
N ASN A 25 -12.33 -10.92 -0.23
CA ASN A 25 -11.64 -11.99 0.47
C ASN A 25 -11.38 -11.67 1.96
N PRO A 26 -12.43 -11.54 2.80
CA PRO A 26 -12.28 -11.06 4.17
C PRO A 26 -11.40 -11.99 5.01
N GLY A 27 -10.37 -11.43 5.64
CA GLY A 27 -9.38 -12.17 6.43
C GLY A 27 -8.53 -13.15 5.62
N GLY A 28 -8.64 -13.14 4.29
CA GLY A 28 -8.01 -14.13 3.42
C GLY A 28 -6.63 -13.72 2.90
N GLN A 29 -6.14 -12.53 3.22
CA GLN A 29 -4.78 -12.08 2.89
C GLN A 29 -3.74 -12.68 3.86
N VAL A 30 -3.62 -14.01 3.85
CA VAL A 30 -2.82 -14.77 4.81
C VAL A 30 -1.51 -15.25 4.18
N TRP A 31 -0.42 -15.08 4.92
CA TRP A 31 0.87 -15.66 4.59
C TRP A 31 1.11 -16.93 5.40
N ASN A 32 1.07 -18.09 4.74
CA ASN A 32 1.25 -19.38 5.37
C ASN A 32 2.73 -19.76 5.46
N VAL A 33 3.31 -19.58 6.64
CA VAL A 33 4.69 -19.96 6.98
C VAL A 33 4.88 -21.45 7.31
N ARG A 34 3.78 -22.21 7.43
CA ARG A 34 3.80 -23.64 7.83
C ARG A 34 3.95 -24.58 6.65
N VAL A 35 3.69 -24.12 5.42
CA VAL A 35 4.04 -24.88 4.21
C VAL A 35 5.55 -25.05 4.24
N GLY A 36 6.02 -26.25 4.61
CA GLY A 36 7.41 -26.51 4.97
C GLY A 36 8.37 -25.88 3.97
N ARG A 37 9.48 -25.32 4.46
CA ARG A 37 10.50 -24.58 3.69
C ARG A 37 11.00 -25.41 2.50
N LYS A 38 10.25 -25.42 1.40
CA LYS A 38 10.65 -25.99 0.13
C LYS A 38 11.64 -25.03 -0.50
N HIS A 39 12.59 -25.51 -1.30
CA HIS A 39 13.58 -24.67 -1.99
C HIS A 39 12.96 -23.50 -2.77
N HIS A 40 11.71 -23.64 -3.25
CA HIS A 40 10.99 -22.60 -4.01
C HIS A 40 10.09 -21.69 -3.16
N ALA A 41 9.96 -21.91 -1.85
CA ALA A 41 9.13 -21.10 -0.94
C ALA A 41 9.80 -20.97 0.45
N PRO A 42 11.01 -20.36 0.52
CA PRO A 42 11.81 -20.34 1.75
C PRO A 42 11.15 -19.56 2.89
N TYR A 43 10.26 -18.63 2.58
CA TYR A 43 9.57 -17.78 3.55
C TYR A 43 8.10 -18.15 3.77
N GLY A 44 7.59 -19.19 3.11
CA GLY A 44 6.17 -19.55 3.12
C GLY A 44 5.46 -19.23 1.81
N VAL A 45 4.14 -19.38 1.79
CA VAL A 45 3.28 -19.17 0.62
C VAL A 45 2.21 -18.14 0.96
N PHE A 46 2.02 -17.17 0.06
CA PHE A 46 0.87 -16.28 0.14
C PHE A 46 -0.38 -16.98 -0.38
N GLU A 47 -1.40 -17.11 0.47
CA GLU A 47 -2.69 -17.74 0.13
C GLU A 47 -3.78 -16.70 -0.17
N GLY A 48 -3.39 -15.42 -0.23
CA GLY A 48 -4.28 -14.31 -0.55
C GLY A 48 -4.65 -14.20 -2.03
N MET A 49 -5.50 -13.22 -2.31
CA MET A 49 -5.97 -12.92 -3.66
C MET A 49 -5.25 -11.71 -4.23
N THR A 50 -4.89 -11.80 -5.51
CA THR A 50 -4.48 -10.63 -6.29
C THR A 50 -5.71 -9.81 -6.71
N ILE A 51 -5.48 -8.63 -7.27
CA ILE A 51 -6.54 -7.82 -7.87
C ILE A 51 -7.26 -8.55 -9.03
N PHE A 52 -6.59 -9.50 -9.68
CA PHE A 52 -7.16 -10.30 -10.76
C PHE A 52 -8.06 -11.40 -10.21
N ASP A 53 -7.62 -12.10 -9.17
CA ASP A 53 -8.42 -13.14 -8.52
C ASP A 53 -9.68 -12.54 -7.88
N ALA A 54 -9.53 -11.41 -7.20
CA ALA A 54 -10.65 -10.66 -6.65
C ALA A 54 -11.59 -10.14 -7.74
N GLY A 55 -11.03 -9.63 -8.85
CA GLY A 55 -11.81 -9.21 -10.02
C GLY A 55 -12.65 -10.34 -10.58
N ALA A 56 -12.05 -11.51 -10.79
CA ALA A 56 -12.73 -12.67 -11.36
C ALA A 56 -13.95 -13.11 -10.54
N LYS A 57 -13.86 -13.02 -9.20
CA LYS A 57 -14.99 -13.32 -8.29
C LYS A 57 -16.18 -12.38 -8.46
N VAL A 58 -15.96 -11.14 -8.88
CA VAL A 58 -17.00 -10.11 -9.05
C VAL A 58 -17.34 -9.86 -10.53
N GLY A 59 -16.89 -10.73 -11.44
CA GLY A 59 -17.17 -10.61 -12.87
C GLY A 59 -16.38 -9.50 -13.58
N GLN A 60 -15.23 -9.10 -13.03
CA GLN A 60 -14.32 -8.11 -13.61
C GLN A 60 -12.97 -8.75 -13.97
N ALA A 61 -12.25 -8.19 -14.94
CA ALA A 61 -10.91 -8.69 -15.28
C ALA A 61 -9.87 -8.36 -14.20
N ALA A 62 -10.02 -7.22 -13.52
CA ALA A 62 -9.25 -6.83 -12.34
C ALA A 62 -10.10 -5.87 -11.50
N ILE A 63 -10.05 -6.01 -10.18
CA ILE A 63 -10.70 -5.04 -9.28
C ILE A 63 -9.90 -3.74 -9.27
N GLY A 64 -10.62 -2.62 -9.15
CA GLY A 64 -10.03 -1.29 -9.08
C GLY A 64 -11.09 -0.27 -8.76
N TYR A 65 -10.66 0.98 -8.64
CA TYR A 65 -11.55 2.11 -8.49
C TYR A 65 -11.03 3.30 -9.29
N ILE A 66 -11.92 4.23 -9.60
CA ILE A 66 -11.58 5.50 -10.21
C ILE A 66 -11.51 6.52 -9.06
N PRO A 67 -10.32 7.10 -8.78
CA PRO A 67 -10.21 8.10 -7.73
C PRO A 67 -11.03 9.34 -8.09
N THR A 68 -11.69 9.89 -7.09
CA THR A 68 -12.48 11.11 -7.19
C THR A 68 -11.58 12.33 -7.42
N ASP A 69 -12.13 13.43 -7.93
CA ASP A 69 -11.41 14.70 -8.05
C ASP A 69 -10.77 15.11 -6.72
N GLN A 70 -11.45 14.88 -5.60
CA GLN A 70 -10.95 15.22 -4.28
C GLN A 70 -9.64 14.49 -3.94
N GLU A 71 -9.51 13.23 -4.34
CA GLU A 71 -8.29 12.43 -4.13
C GLU A 71 -7.12 12.89 -5.03
N TRP A 72 -7.41 13.62 -6.10
CA TRP A 72 -6.41 14.20 -6.99
C TRP A 72 -6.00 15.63 -6.60
N ARG A 73 -6.80 16.32 -5.77
CA ARG A 73 -6.62 17.77 -5.51
C ARG A 73 -5.30 18.15 -4.88
N PHE A 74 -4.71 17.27 -4.08
CA PHE A 74 -3.50 17.58 -3.33
C PHE A 74 -2.45 16.49 -3.55
N VAL A 75 -1.36 16.90 -4.20
CA VAL A 75 -0.11 16.13 -4.24
C VAL A 75 0.60 16.25 -2.90
N ASN A 76 1.40 15.24 -2.56
CA ASN A 76 2.32 15.28 -1.42
C ASN A 76 1.66 15.56 -0.05
N ILE A 77 0.44 15.05 0.16
CA ILE A 77 -0.20 15.10 1.48
C ILE A 77 0.66 14.38 2.52
N TYR A 78 0.71 14.92 3.75
CA TYR A 78 1.52 14.39 4.86
C TYR A 78 3.02 14.27 4.56
N GLU A 79 3.56 15.19 3.74
CA GLU A 79 5.00 15.36 3.61
C GLU A 79 5.66 15.50 4.99
N ASP A 80 6.81 14.84 5.15
CA ASP A 80 7.63 14.79 6.37
C ASP A 80 6.90 14.47 7.66
N THR A 81 5.74 13.82 7.56
CA THR A 81 4.91 13.48 8.73
C THR A 81 5.31 12.10 9.28
N ALA A 82 6.02 12.11 10.39
CA ALA A 82 6.37 10.90 11.15
C ALA A 82 5.21 10.38 12.02
N THR A 83 5.28 9.10 12.39
CA THR A 83 4.26 8.41 13.21
C THR A 83 3.99 9.05 14.58
N SER A 84 5.03 9.49 15.28
CA SER A 84 4.92 10.14 16.59
C SER A 84 4.25 11.51 16.51
N MET A 85 4.61 12.31 15.50
CA MET A 85 4.01 13.62 15.25
C MET A 85 2.50 13.54 15.06
N ARG A 86 2.02 12.53 14.33
CA ARG A 86 0.59 12.32 14.13
C ARG A 86 -0.10 11.81 15.40
N SER A 87 0.48 10.83 16.07
CA SER A 87 -0.10 10.27 17.30
C SER A 87 -0.21 11.32 18.42
N LEU A 88 0.73 12.26 18.47
CA LEU A 88 0.69 13.45 19.33
C LEU A 88 -0.50 14.36 19.03
N VAL A 89 -0.73 14.68 17.76
CA VAL A 89 -1.85 15.52 17.32
C VAL A 89 -3.20 14.82 17.56
N GLU A 90 -3.26 13.51 17.37
CA GLU A 90 -4.47 12.70 17.55
C GLU A 90 -4.71 12.28 19.00
N GLY A 91 -3.80 12.58 19.94
CA GLY A 91 -3.93 12.28 21.37
C GLY A 91 -3.90 10.79 21.71
N ILE A 92 -3.43 9.95 20.78
CA ILE A 92 -3.36 8.48 20.91
C ILE A 92 -1.92 7.97 21.05
N ASP A 93 -0.99 8.89 21.32
CA ASP A 93 0.42 8.56 21.42
C ASP A 93 0.71 7.55 22.54
N LYS A 94 1.24 6.39 22.14
CA LYS A 94 1.75 5.36 23.06
C LYS A 94 3.25 5.48 23.28
N SER A 95 3.93 6.32 22.49
CA SER A 95 5.34 6.63 22.65
C SER A 95 5.59 7.73 23.68
N GLY A 96 4.59 8.14 24.46
CA GLY A 96 4.74 9.00 25.63
C GLY A 96 5.45 10.33 25.35
N PHE A 97 5.46 10.78 24.10
CA PHE A 97 5.86 12.14 23.76
C PHE A 97 4.74 13.09 24.23
N SER A 98 5.10 14.32 24.58
CA SER A 98 4.11 15.36 24.83
C SER A 98 4.38 16.55 23.90
N ARG A 99 3.41 17.46 23.80
CA ARG A 99 3.61 18.71 23.06
C ARG A 99 4.79 19.52 23.60
N ASP A 100 5.06 19.42 24.91
CA ASP A 100 6.08 20.20 25.62
C ASP A 100 7.42 19.45 25.71
N GLU A 101 7.40 18.11 25.54
CA GLU A 101 8.58 17.24 25.43
C GLU A 101 8.42 16.30 24.21
N PRO A 102 8.71 16.79 22.99
CA PRO A 102 8.57 16.00 21.77
C PRO A 102 9.74 15.02 21.55
N TRP A 103 10.58 14.80 22.58
CA TRP A 103 11.67 13.83 22.61
C TRP A 103 11.70 13.12 23.96
N ARG A 104 12.08 11.84 23.99
CA ARG A 104 12.35 11.10 25.23
C ARG A 104 13.83 11.20 25.59
N LEU A 105 14.14 11.35 26.88
CA LEU A 105 15.50 11.20 27.41
C LEU A 105 15.95 9.72 27.45
N THR A 106 15.00 8.79 27.48
CA THR A 106 15.25 7.35 27.35
C THR A 106 15.25 6.98 25.87
N GLY A 107 16.36 6.43 25.35
CA GLY A 107 16.42 5.94 23.98
C GLY A 107 15.39 4.83 23.69
N SER A 108 15.04 4.63 22.43
CA SER A 108 14.12 3.55 22.02
C SER A 108 14.79 2.18 22.15
N SER A 109 14.03 1.16 22.56
CA SER A 109 14.48 -0.23 22.59
C SER A 109 13.85 -1.04 21.46
N LEU A 110 14.65 -1.83 20.74
CA LEU A 110 14.13 -2.80 19.77
C LEU A 110 13.08 -3.72 20.41
N PRO A 111 12.05 -4.13 19.65
CA PRO A 111 11.94 -4.08 18.19
C PRO A 111 11.28 -2.81 17.62
N GLU A 112 10.97 -1.80 18.44
CA GLU A 112 10.06 -0.73 18.07
C GLU A 112 10.79 0.55 17.59
N HIS A 113 10.50 0.96 16.35
CA HIS A 113 10.80 2.31 15.87
C HIS A 113 9.61 3.21 16.18
N GLU A 114 9.66 3.93 17.32
CA GLU A 114 8.54 4.77 17.78
C GLU A 114 8.22 5.92 16.82
N THR A 115 9.26 6.54 16.27
CA THR A 115 9.16 7.60 15.26
C THR A 115 9.79 7.13 13.97
N PHE A 116 8.98 6.97 12.91
CA PHE A 116 9.52 6.73 11.58
C PHE A 116 8.69 7.44 10.51
N PHE A 117 9.39 7.77 9.43
CA PHE A 117 8.83 8.00 8.12
C PHE A 117 9.90 7.63 7.10
N PHE A 118 9.50 7.46 5.84
CA PHE A 118 10.43 7.32 4.74
C PHE A 118 9.82 7.84 3.45
N TYR A 119 10.66 8.21 2.51
CA TYR A 119 10.23 8.63 1.19
C TYR A 119 10.09 7.44 0.26
N LEU A 120 8.96 7.37 -0.44
CA LEU A 120 8.66 6.36 -1.44
C LEU A 120 8.54 7.03 -2.81
N GLN A 121 9.59 6.93 -3.62
CA GLN A 121 9.59 7.36 -5.02
C GLN A 121 8.99 6.25 -5.88
N ARG A 122 8.02 6.59 -6.73
CA ARG A 122 7.35 5.62 -7.61
C ARG A 122 7.05 6.25 -8.96
N ILE A 123 7.04 5.39 -9.97
CA ILE A 123 6.60 5.66 -11.34
C ILE A 123 5.76 4.47 -11.82
N CYS A 124 5.30 4.48 -13.07
CA CYS A 124 4.71 3.28 -13.66
C CYS A 124 5.74 2.14 -13.64
N ASN A 125 5.33 0.97 -13.13
CA ASN A 125 6.21 -0.20 -13.09
C ASN A 125 6.22 -1.00 -14.39
N HIS A 126 5.41 -0.61 -15.39
CA HIS A 126 5.21 -1.33 -16.65
C HIS A 126 5.15 -2.86 -16.45
N CYS A 127 4.23 -3.29 -15.58
CA CYS A 127 4.17 -4.67 -15.08
C CYS A 127 4.09 -5.71 -16.22
N THR A 128 4.57 -6.92 -15.97
CA THR A 128 4.36 -8.08 -16.86
C THR A 128 2.87 -8.40 -17.03
N TYR A 129 2.11 -8.28 -15.94
CA TYR A 129 0.66 -8.43 -15.91
C TYR A 129 0.04 -7.09 -15.46
N PRO A 130 -0.17 -6.12 -16.37
CA PRO A 130 -0.63 -4.78 -16.02
C PRO A 130 -2.13 -4.78 -15.67
N GLY A 131 -2.45 -4.45 -14.41
CA GLY A 131 -3.83 -4.31 -13.95
C GLY A 131 -4.63 -3.24 -14.69
N CYS A 132 -3.99 -2.14 -15.09
CA CYS A 132 -4.62 -1.08 -15.88
C CYS A 132 -5.07 -1.56 -17.27
N LEU A 133 -4.26 -2.39 -17.93
CA LEU A 133 -4.61 -3.00 -19.22
C LEU A 133 -5.80 -3.94 -19.05
N ALA A 134 -5.78 -4.80 -18.03
CA ALA A 134 -6.88 -5.71 -17.73
C ALA A 134 -8.19 -4.98 -17.42
N ALA A 135 -8.12 -3.88 -16.67
CA ALA A 135 -9.29 -3.12 -16.24
C ALA A 135 -9.93 -2.27 -17.37
N CYS A 136 -9.21 -1.96 -18.45
CA CYS A 136 -9.69 -1.03 -19.48
C CYS A 136 -10.79 -1.66 -20.36
N PRO A 137 -12.07 -1.22 -20.25
CA PRO A 137 -13.15 -1.81 -21.05
C PRO A 137 -13.05 -1.45 -22.54
N ARG A 138 -12.28 -0.40 -22.86
CA ARG A 138 -12.07 0.10 -24.22
C ARG A 138 -10.84 -0.47 -24.91
N LYS A 139 -10.00 -1.24 -24.19
CA LYS A 139 -8.73 -1.78 -24.70
C LYS A 139 -7.82 -0.71 -25.33
N ALA A 140 -7.80 0.48 -24.72
CA ALA A 140 -6.97 1.60 -25.18
C ALA A 140 -5.51 1.50 -24.70
N ILE A 141 -5.26 0.73 -23.65
CA ILE A 141 -3.94 0.49 -23.07
C ILE A 141 -3.36 -0.79 -23.69
N TYR A 142 -2.08 -0.78 -24.05
CA TYR A 142 -1.37 -1.93 -24.59
C TYR A 142 0.08 -1.94 -24.08
N LYS A 143 0.69 -3.13 -24.00
CA LYS A 143 2.12 -3.28 -23.66
C LYS A 143 2.90 -3.46 -24.96
N ARG A 144 3.87 -2.58 -25.20
CA ARG A 144 4.72 -2.63 -26.40
C ARG A 144 5.56 -3.91 -26.41
N PRO A 145 5.55 -4.71 -27.50
CA PRO A 145 6.29 -5.96 -27.56
C PRO A 145 7.81 -5.76 -27.61
N GLU A 146 8.29 -4.63 -28.13
CA GLU A 146 9.72 -4.35 -28.34
C GLU A 146 10.48 -3.96 -27.08
N ASP A 147 9.82 -3.36 -26.09
CA ASP A 147 10.47 -2.86 -24.86
C ASP A 147 9.65 -3.02 -23.58
N GLY A 148 8.42 -3.54 -23.67
CA GLY A 148 7.59 -3.80 -22.51
C GLY A 148 7.00 -2.56 -21.86
N ILE A 149 7.11 -1.37 -22.47
CA ILE A 149 6.42 -0.18 -21.98
C ILE A 149 4.91 -0.37 -22.13
N VAL A 150 4.22 -0.38 -21.00
CA VAL A 150 2.74 -0.28 -20.89
C VAL A 150 2.30 1.16 -20.99
#